data_AF-A0A3B4G0L3-F1
#
_entry.id   AF-A0A3B4G0L3-F1
#
_cell.length_a   1.000
_cell.length_b   1.000
_cell.length_c   1.000
_cell.angle_alpha   90.00
_cell.angle_beta   90.00
_cell.angle_gamma   90.00
#
_symmetry.space_group_name_H-M   'P 1'
#
loop_
_entity.id
_entity.type
_entity.pdbx_description
1 polymer ?
#
loop_
_entity_poly.entity_id
_entity_poly.type
_entity_poly.pdbx_seq_one_letter_code
_entity_poly.pdbx_strand_id
1 'polypeptide(L)'
;MAPVSVKKECCHQASQTEETGGQTDYKSLFEKAKQKVSELIKEKEALIAASDTKANLSADKNVENDDEIALQVDALVRKLDQRTKETEELRSRVSATPSLIKQFMKAASLFFSFLFPLSLVELRQNVGRLLLSHVPALDLAQVNFECNVIDEILDQFLTNNNSDTTND
;
A
#
# COMPACT_ATOMS: atom_id res chain seq x y z
N MET A 1 58.57 27.54 -105.57
CA MET A 1 58.02 26.17 -105.35
C MET A 1 59.19 25.27 -104.98
N ALA A 2 59.34 24.96 -103.69
CA ALA A 2 60.27 23.95 -103.18
C ALA A 2 59.64 23.36 -101.90
N PRO A 3 59.54 22.02 -101.76
CA PRO A 3 58.76 21.37 -100.72
C PRO A 3 59.56 21.29 -99.42
N VAL A 4 58.95 21.65 -98.29
CA VAL A 4 59.56 21.44 -96.97
C VAL A 4 58.70 20.48 -96.16
N SER A 5 59.31 19.33 -95.95
CA SER A 5 58.98 18.14 -95.15
C SER A 5 58.11 18.34 -93.91
N VAL A 6 57.06 17.51 -93.81
CA VAL A 6 56.22 17.32 -92.63
C VAL A 6 57.06 16.71 -91.50
N LYS A 7 57.29 17.47 -90.43
CA LYS A 7 57.98 17.00 -89.22
C LYS A 7 57.01 16.10 -88.44
N LYS A 8 57.26 14.78 -88.49
CA LYS A 8 56.50 13.76 -87.76
C LYS A 8 56.77 13.93 -86.26
N GLU A 9 55.81 14.49 -85.53
CA GLU A 9 55.85 14.61 -84.08
C GLU A 9 55.62 13.23 -83.46
N CYS A 10 56.65 12.66 -82.84
CA CYS A 10 56.61 11.36 -82.21
C CYS A 10 56.07 11.52 -80.78
N CYS A 11 54.82 11.10 -80.57
CA CYS A 11 54.17 11.08 -79.26
C CYS A 11 54.85 10.03 -78.36
N HIS A 12 55.56 10.48 -77.33
CA HIS A 12 56.18 9.62 -76.31
C HIS A 12 55.27 9.52 -75.07
N GLN A 13 54.01 9.15 -75.27
CA GLN A 13 53.17 8.76 -74.15
C GLN A 13 53.53 7.32 -73.76
N ALA A 14 54.70 7.16 -73.14
CA ALA A 14 55.08 5.94 -72.47
C ALA A 14 54.42 5.95 -71.08
N SER A 15 53.27 5.28 -70.96
CA SER A 15 52.73 4.93 -69.65
C SER A 15 53.62 3.84 -69.04
N GLN A 16 54.58 4.24 -68.21
CA GLN A 16 55.17 3.35 -67.22
C GLN A 16 54.15 3.16 -66.11
N THR A 17 53.64 1.94 -65.96
CA THR A 17 53.02 1.52 -64.71
C THR A 17 54.07 0.67 -64.01
N GLU A 18 54.67 1.21 -62.95
CA GLU A 18 55.63 0.50 -62.13
C GLU A 18 54.95 -0.74 -61.52
N GLU A 19 55.48 -1.90 -61.87
CA GLU A 19 55.20 -3.18 -61.25
C GLU A 19 55.86 -3.20 -59.87
N THR A 20 55.19 -2.64 -58.86
CA THR A 20 55.71 -2.68 -57.48
C THR A 20 54.61 -3.08 -56.50
N GLY A 21 54.64 -4.37 -56.12
CA GLY A 21 54.20 -4.82 -54.79
C GLY A 21 52.84 -5.53 -54.73
N GLY A 22 52.86 -6.86 -54.91
CA GLY A 22 51.76 -7.74 -54.51
C GLY A 22 50.99 -8.38 -55.67
N GLN A 23 51.68 -9.19 -56.50
CA GLN A 23 51.07 -10.00 -57.54
C GLN A 23 50.22 -11.14 -56.93
N THR A 24 49.00 -10.82 -56.47
CA THR A 24 47.92 -11.80 -56.50
C THR A 24 47.30 -11.71 -57.88
N ASP A 25 47.49 -12.74 -58.71
CA ASP A 25 46.91 -12.78 -60.06
C ASP A 25 45.42 -12.43 -60.00
N TYR A 26 44.93 -11.54 -60.86
CA TYR A 26 43.53 -11.07 -60.84
C TYR A 26 42.52 -12.24 -60.83
N LYS A 27 42.91 -13.35 -61.48
CA LYS A 27 42.20 -14.64 -61.47
C LYS A 27 42.09 -15.24 -60.07
N SER A 28 43.16 -15.22 -59.28
CA SER A 28 43.17 -15.69 -57.89
C SER A 28 42.28 -14.84 -56.98
N LEU A 29 42.26 -13.52 -57.18
CA LEU A 29 41.37 -12.62 -56.45
C LEU A 29 39.90 -12.89 -56.77
N PHE A 30 39.57 -13.15 -58.03
CA PHE A 30 38.22 -13.49 -58.46
C PHE A 30 37.75 -14.83 -57.87
N GLU A 31 38.59 -15.86 -57.91
CA GLU A 31 38.25 -17.16 -57.30
C GLU A 31 38.09 -17.04 -55.78
N LYS A 32 38.94 -16.24 -55.12
CA LYS A 32 38.80 -15.95 -53.68
C LYS A 32 37.50 -15.21 -53.36
N ALA A 33 37.11 -14.24 -54.20
CA ALA A 33 35.84 -13.53 -54.05
C ALA A 33 34.65 -14.47 -54.23
N LYS A 34 34.68 -15.34 -55.25
CA LYS A 34 33.65 -16.35 -55.52
C LYS A 34 33.51 -17.35 -54.37
N GLN A 35 34.63 -17.83 -53.84
CA GLN A 35 34.63 -18.71 -52.66
C GLN A 35 34.01 -18.01 -51.45
N LYS A 36 34.41 -16.77 -51.17
CA LYS A 36 33.90 -16.01 -50.02
C LYS A 36 32.41 -15.72 -50.13
N VAL A 37 31.88 -15.49 -51.33
CA VAL A 37 30.43 -15.36 -51.57
C VAL A 37 29.72 -16.68 -51.26
N SER A 38 30.26 -17.82 -51.69
CA SER A 38 29.66 -19.13 -51.38
C SER A 38 29.66 -19.44 -49.88
N GLU A 39 30.72 -19.08 -49.16
CA GLU A 39 30.81 -19.23 -47.71
C GLU A 39 29.78 -18.36 -46.99
N LEU A 40 29.65 -17.09 -47.39
CA LEU A 40 28.66 -16.16 -46.82
C LEU A 40 27.21 -16.60 -47.08
N ILE A 41 26.92 -17.16 -48.25
CA ILE A 41 25.58 -17.72 -48.55
C ILE A 41 25.28 -18.87 -47.59
N LYS A 42 26.24 -19.80 -47.43
CA LYS A 42 26.08 -20.95 -46.55
C LYS A 42 25.96 -20.54 -45.07
N GLU A 43 26.74 -19.55 -44.63
CA GLU A 43 26.67 -18.99 -43.28
C GLU A 43 25.33 -18.30 -43.03
N LYS A 44 24.83 -17.51 -44.00
CA LYS A 44 23.51 -16.87 -43.91
C LYS A 44 22.40 -17.91 -43.81
N GLU A 45 22.43 -18.96 -44.62
CA GLU A 45 21.45 -20.06 -44.57
C GLU A 45 21.49 -20.77 -43.22
N ALA A 46 22.68 -21.02 -42.66
CA ALA A 46 22.83 -21.59 -41.32
C ALA A 46 22.31 -20.64 -40.23
N LEU A 47 22.53 -19.33 -40.35
CA LEU A 47 22.01 -18.32 -39.43
C LEU A 47 20.48 -18.27 -39.46
N ILE A 48 19.88 -18.35 -40.66
CA ILE A 48 18.42 -18.38 -40.84
C ILE A 48 17.84 -19.66 -40.22
N ALA A 49 18.44 -20.82 -40.50
CA ALA A 49 18.00 -22.08 -39.90
C ALA A 49 18.11 -22.05 -38.35
N ALA A 50 19.19 -21.46 -37.82
CA ALA A 50 19.37 -21.28 -36.39
C ALA A 50 18.39 -20.26 -35.79
N SER A 51 18.08 -19.18 -36.51
CA SER A 51 17.08 -18.19 -36.08
C SER A 51 15.68 -18.75 -36.12
N ASP A 52 15.33 -19.58 -37.11
CA ASP A 52 14.03 -20.24 -37.21
C ASP A 52 13.85 -21.28 -36.10
N THR A 53 14.92 -22.03 -35.79
CA THR A 53 14.93 -22.96 -34.65
C THR A 53 14.81 -22.23 -33.30
N LYS A 54 15.36 -21.00 -33.21
CA LYS A 54 15.27 -20.16 -32.00
C LYS A 54 13.96 -19.37 -31.90
N ALA A 55 13.39 -18.95 -33.03
CA ALA A 55 12.09 -18.28 -33.11
C ALA A 55 10.94 -19.25 -32.80
N ASN A 56 11.08 -20.53 -33.16
CA ASN A 56 10.15 -21.59 -32.75
C ASN A 56 10.20 -21.92 -31.24
N LEU A 57 11.16 -21.36 -30.49
CA LEU A 57 11.23 -21.43 -29.03
C LEU A 57 10.86 -20.10 -28.34
N SER A 58 10.69 -19.00 -29.08
CA SER A 58 10.47 -17.66 -28.50
C SER A 58 9.25 -16.90 -29.03
N ALA A 59 8.49 -17.45 -29.98
CA ALA A 59 7.29 -16.81 -30.52
C ALA A 59 6.02 -16.99 -29.65
N ASP A 60 6.13 -17.58 -28.46
CA ASP A 60 4.96 -18.07 -27.69
C ASP A 60 4.86 -17.53 -26.24
N LYS A 61 5.57 -16.46 -25.85
CA LYS A 61 5.52 -15.98 -24.44
C LYS A 61 5.50 -14.47 -24.20
N ASN A 62 5.42 -13.63 -25.23
CA ASN A 62 5.36 -12.17 -25.04
C ASN A 62 3.95 -11.57 -25.19
N VAL A 63 2.92 -12.37 -25.42
CA VAL A 63 1.53 -11.90 -25.57
C VAL A 63 0.65 -12.31 -24.38
N GLU A 64 0.99 -13.38 -23.65
CA GLU A 64 0.21 -13.83 -22.48
C GLU A 64 0.31 -12.89 -21.26
N ASN A 65 1.36 -12.05 -21.19
CA ASN A 65 1.60 -11.20 -20.03
C ASN A 65 0.64 -10.00 -19.97
N ASP A 66 0.25 -9.42 -21.11
CA ASP A 66 -0.60 -8.22 -21.13
C ASP A 66 -2.05 -8.55 -20.70
N ASP A 67 -2.57 -9.71 -21.10
CA ASP A 67 -3.89 -10.19 -20.67
C ASP A 67 -3.91 -10.57 -19.18
N GLU A 68 -2.84 -11.20 -18.67
CA GLU A 68 -2.68 -11.50 -17.24
C GLU A 68 -2.59 -10.22 -16.40
N ILE A 69 -1.83 -9.21 -16.88
CA ILE A 69 -1.75 -7.89 -16.27
C ILE A 69 -3.12 -7.21 -16.27
N ALA A 70 -3.85 -7.25 -17.39
CA ALA A 70 -5.19 -6.69 -17.47
C ALA A 70 -6.17 -7.33 -16.47
N LEU A 71 -6.11 -8.66 -16.32
CA LEU A 71 -6.90 -9.40 -15.33
C LEU A 71 -6.50 -9.04 -13.89
N GLN A 72 -5.21 -8.85 -13.60
CA GLN A 72 -4.76 -8.38 -12.28
C GLN A 72 -5.23 -6.96 -11.98
N VAL A 73 -5.17 -6.05 -12.95
CA VAL A 73 -5.63 -4.68 -12.80
C VAL A 73 -7.14 -4.66 -12.52
N ASP A 74 -7.93 -5.42 -13.28
CA ASP A 74 -9.37 -5.53 -13.06
C ASP A 74 -9.72 -6.08 -11.66
N ALA A 75 -9.00 -7.12 -11.23
CA ALA A 75 -9.15 -7.68 -9.88
C ALA A 75 -8.81 -6.65 -8.78
N LEU A 76 -7.77 -5.85 -8.99
CA LEU A 76 -7.37 -4.78 -8.07
C LEU A 76 -8.39 -3.63 -8.05
N VAL A 77 -8.94 -3.22 -9.20
CA VAL A 77 -9.98 -2.19 -9.30
C VAL A 77 -11.22 -2.62 -8.51
N ARG A 78 -11.70 -3.85 -8.70
CA ARG A 78 -12.83 -4.39 -7.91
C ARG A 78 -12.53 -4.41 -6.41
N LYS A 79 -11.31 -4.76 -6.01
CA LYS A 79 -10.89 -4.75 -4.60
C LYS A 79 -10.82 -3.32 -4.04
N LEU A 80 -10.40 -2.35 -4.84
CA LEU A 80 -10.38 -0.93 -4.49
C LEU A 80 -11.80 -0.41 -4.25
N ASP A 81 -12.74 -0.72 -5.15
CA ASP A 81 -14.15 -0.34 -5.00
C ASP A 81 -14.77 -0.93 -3.73
N GLN A 82 -14.52 -2.22 -3.49
CA GLN A 82 -14.97 -2.89 -2.27
C GLN A 82 -14.42 -2.22 -1.01
N ARG A 83 -13.11 -1.93 -0.98
CA ARG A 83 -12.47 -1.24 0.16
C ARG A 83 -12.94 0.20 0.31
N THR A 84 -13.23 0.90 -0.77
CA THR A 84 -13.78 2.26 -0.76
C THR A 84 -15.18 2.25 -0.13
N LYS A 85 -16.02 1.30 -0.53
CA LYS A 85 -17.36 1.12 0.04
C LYS A 85 -17.32 0.82 1.53
N GLU A 86 -16.48 -0.14 1.96
CA GLU A 86 -16.30 -0.46 3.38
C GLU A 86 -15.79 0.75 4.18
N THR A 87 -14.88 1.53 3.61
CA THR A 87 -14.33 2.72 4.26
C THR A 87 -15.41 3.78 4.45
N GLU A 88 -16.27 4.01 3.45
CA GLU A 88 -17.36 4.98 3.56
C GLU A 88 -18.43 4.53 4.57
N GLU A 89 -18.75 3.24 4.61
CA GLU A 89 -19.68 2.69 5.59
C GLU A 89 -19.14 2.83 7.03
N LEU A 90 -17.87 2.48 7.25
CA LEU A 90 -17.21 2.66 8.54
C LEU A 90 -17.13 4.14 8.92
N ARG A 91 -16.83 5.02 7.97
CA ARG A 91 -16.80 6.47 8.20
C ARG A 91 -18.17 7.01 8.60
N SER A 92 -19.24 6.53 7.97
CA SER A 92 -20.62 6.86 8.31
C SER A 92 -21.00 6.40 9.72
N ARG A 93 -20.60 5.18 10.10
CA ARG A 93 -20.81 4.67 11.47
C ARG A 93 -20.05 5.51 12.50
N VAL A 94 -18.79 5.84 12.22
CA VAL A 94 -17.96 6.65 13.12
C VAL A 94 -18.48 8.09 13.20
N SER A 95 -18.94 8.69 12.11
CA SER A 95 -19.47 10.06 12.11
C SER A 95 -20.80 10.21 12.86
N ALA A 96 -21.59 9.15 13.02
CA ALA A 96 -22.78 9.12 13.86
C ALA A 96 -22.45 9.09 15.36
N THR A 97 -21.33 8.46 15.77
CA THR A 97 -20.93 8.32 17.18
C THR A 97 -20.75 9.65 17.96
N PRO A 98 -20.13 10.73 17.44
CA PRO A 98 -19.93 11.95 18.21
C PRO A 98 -21.24 12.64 18.60
N SER A 99 -22.29 12.55 17.78
CA SER A 99 -23.60 13.09 18.12
C SER A 99 -24.25 12.30 19.26
N LEU A 100 -24.16 10.97 19.20
CA LEU A 100 -24.71 10.10 20.24
C LEU A 100 -23.96 10.28 21.57
N ILE A 101 -22.63 10.37 21.54
CA ILE A 101 -21.80 10.63 22.72
C ILE A 101 -22.15 11.99 23.33
N LYS A 102 -22.30 13.04 22.53
CA LYS A 102 -22.72 14.37 23.03
C LYS A 102 -24.09 14.33 23.71
N GLN A 103 -25.06 13.63 23.12
CA GLN A 103 -26.39 13.47 23.72
C GLN A 103 -26.33 12.70 25.04
N PHE A 104 -25.57 11.60 25.08
CA PHE A 104 -25.38 10.81 26.29
C PHE A 104 -24.71 11.62 27.39
N MET A 105 -23.63 12.35 27.07
CA MET A 105 -22.94 13.22 28.04
C MET A 105 -23.86 14.31 28.58
N LYS A 106 -24.72 14.88 27.75
CA LYS A 106 -25.73 15.87 28.19
C LYS A 106 -26.75 15.24 29.12
N ALA A 107 -27.28 14.06 28.79
CA ALA A 107 -28.21 13.33 29.64
C ALA A 107 -27.58 12.94 30.99
N ALA A 108 -26.35 12.41 30.96
CA ALA A 108 -25.59 12.08 32.16
C ALA A 108 -25.34 13.33 33.02
N SER A 109 -24.96 14.45 32.41
CA SER A 109 -24.76 15.72 33.12
C SER A 109 -26.03 16.18 33.83
N LEU A 110 -27.20 16.13 33.15
CA LEU A 110 -28.48 16.46 33.78
C LEU A 110 -28.81 15.48 34.91
N PHE A 111 -28.56 14.19 34.72
CA PHE A 111 -28.77 13.18 35.74
C PHE A 111 -27.92 13.45 36.99
N PHE A 112 -26.60 13.64 36.83
CA PHE A 112 -25.69 13.89 37.96
C PHE A 112 -25.93 15.23 38.64
N SER A 113 -26.33 16.27 37.89
CA SER A 113 -26.53 17.60 38.46
C SER A 113 -27.88 17.75 39.16
N PHE A 114 -28.91 17.04 38.69
CA PHE A 114 -30.28 17.26 39.16
C PHE A 114 -30.93 16.01 39.75
N LEU A 115 -30.84 14.84 39.12
CA LEU A 115 -31.59 13.67 39.59
C LEU A 115 -30.83 12.89 40.68
N PHE A 116 -29.52 12.79 40.54
CA PHE A 116 -28.65 12.04 41.45
C PHE A 116 -28.66 12.60 42.88
N PRO A 117 -28.60 13.93 43.12
CA PRO A 117 -28.66 14.45 44.49
C PRO A 117 -30.00 14.15 45.16
N LEU A 118 -31.12 14.24 44.43
CA LEU A 118 -32.44 13.94 45.00
C LEU A 118 -32.59 12.47 45.37
N SER A 119 -32.19 11.56 44.48
CA SER A 119 -32.27 10.12 44.77
C SER A 119 -31.32 9.71 45.91
N LEU A 120 -30.16 10.37 46.02
CA LEU A 120 -29.23 10.13 47.12
C LEU A 120 -29.79 10.63 48.46
N VAL A 121 -30.43 11.80 48.49
CA VAL A 121 -31.11 12.32 49.68
C VAL A 121 -32.23 11.38 50.12
N GLU A 122 -33.06 10.90 49.20
CA GLU A 122 -34.12 9.93 49.50
C GLU A 122 -33.55 8.63 50.06
N LEU A 123 -32.47 8.11 49.47
CA LEU A 123 -31.78 6.94 49.98
C LEU A 123 -31.26 7.16 51.41
N ARG A 124 -30.61 8.30 51.67
CA ARG A 124 -30.10 8.64 53.01
C ARG A 124 -31.22 8.79 54.03
N GLN A 125 -32.39 9.29 53.64
CA GLN A 125 -33.57 9.32 54.51
C GLN A 125 -34.03 7.91 54.87
N ASN A 126 -34.08 6.99 53.90
CA ASN A 126 -34.46 5.60 54.13
C ASN A 126 -33.46 4.89 55.05
N VAL A 127 -32.16 5.10 54.82
CA VAL A 127 -31.11 4.57 55.71
C VAL A 127 -31.21 5.18 57.10
N GLY A 128 -31.40 6.49 57.23
CA GLY A 128 -31.57 7.15 58.52
C GLY A 128 -32.76 6.60 59.33
N ARG A 129 -33.89 6.36 58.66
CA ARG A 129 -35.06 5.70 59.28
C ARG A 129 -34.74 4.29 59.76
N LEU A 130 -33.96 3.53 59.00
CA LEU A 130 -33.51 2.19 59.38
C LEU A 130 -32.51 2.23 60.55
N LEU A 131 -31.61 3.21 60.56
CA LEU A 131 -30.66 3.42 61.64
C LEU A 131 -31.37 3.76 62.96
N LEU A 132 -32.52 4.43 62.94
CA LEU A 132 -33.27 4.78 64.14
C LEU A 132 -33.66 3.56 65.01
N SER A 133 -33.87 2.38 64.41
CA SER A 133 -34.15 1.17 65.19
C SER A 133 -32.92 0.61 65.91
N HIS A 134 -31.71 1.00 65.46
CA HIS A 134 -30.43 0.55 66.02
C HIS A 134 -29.74 1.64 66.85
N VAL A 135 -30.03 2.92 66.55
CA VAL A 135 -29.47 4.11 67.19
C VAL A 135 -30.64 5.03 67.59
N PRO A 136 -31.32 4.76 68.72
CA PRO A 136 -32.54 5.49 69.11
C PRO A 136 -32.27 6.96 69.49
N ALA A 137 -31.01 7.30 69.80
CA ALA A 137 -30.59 8.67 70.08
C ALA A 137 -30.44 9.54 68.81
N LEU A 138 -30.56 8.95 67.62
CA LEU A 138 -30.45 9.66 66.34
C LEU A 138 -31.70 10.53 66.10
N ASP A 139 -31.54 11.85 66.23
CA ASP A 139 -32.61 12.80 65.90
C ASP A 139 -32.61 13.14 64.40
N LEU A 140 -33.44 12.43 63.64
CA LEU A 140 -33.59 12.64 62.19
C LEU A 140 -34.05 14.07 61.81
N ALA A 141 -34.66 14.83 62.74
CA ALA A 141 -35.07 16.20 62.47
C ALA A 141 -33.88 17.17 62.39
N GLN A 142 -32.75 16.81 63.00
CA GLN A 142 -31.51 17.59 62.99
C GLN A 142 -30.52 17.13 61.90
N VAL A 143 -30.81 16.01 61.23
CA VAL A 143 -29.91 15.45 60.21
C VAL A 143 -30.06 16.17 58.88
N ASN A 144 -28.95 16.70 58.36
CA ASN A 144 -28.88 17.17 56.98
C ASN A 144 -28.57 16.01 56.02
N PHE A 145 -29.59 15.53 55.30
CA PHE A 145 -29.48 14.41 54.35
C PHE A 145 -28.73 14.76 53.06
N GLU A 146 -28.45 16.05 52.80
CA GLU A 146 -27.59 16.45 51.67
C GLU A 146 -26.11 16.13 51.93
N CYS A 147 -25.73 15.90 53.18
CA CYS A 147 -24.36 15.57 53.59
C CYS A 147 -24.17 14.08 53.90
N ASN A 148 -22.90 13.67 54.01
CA ASN A 148 -22.50 12.28 54.25
C ASN A 148 -22.69 11.81 55.72
N VAL A 149 -23.41 12.57 56.54
CA VAL A 149 -23.55 12.29 57.98
C VAL A 149 -24.19 10.93 58.22
N ILE A 150 -25.22 10.57 57.44
CA ILE A 150 -25.85 9.24 57.52
C ILE A 150 -24.85 8.14 57.11
N ASP A 151 -24.04 8.38 56.09
CA ASP A 151 -23.03 7.42 55.62
C ASP A 151 -21.98 7.17 56.73
N GLU A 152 -21.54 8.23 57.41
CA GLU A 152 -20.58 8.15 58.52
C GLU A 152 -21.14 7.43 59.75
N ILE A 153 -22.39 7.73 60.14
CA ILE A 153 -23.06 7.02 61.24
C ILE A 153 -23.23 5.54 60.91
N LEU A 154 -23.61 5.22 59.66
CA LEU A 154 -23.71 3.84 59.20
C LEU A 154 -22.36 3.12 59.29
N ASP A 155 -21.29 3.76 58.84
CA ASP A 155 -19.94 3.19 58.87
C ASP A 155 -19.44 2.94 60.30
N GLN A 156 -19.66 3.89 61.21
CA GLN A 156 -19.35 3.74 62.64
C GLN A 156 -20.17 2.60 63.26
N PHE A 157 -21.46 2.51 62.96
CA PHE A 157 -22.31 1.42 63.45
C PHE A 157 -21.80 0.06 62.96
N LEU A 158 -21.48 -0.08 61.67
CA LEU A 158 -20.95 -1.33 61.11
C LEU A 158 -19.60 -1.69 61.74
N THR A 159 -18.72 -0.72 61.93
CA THR A 159 -17.38 -0.94 62.53
C THR A 159 -17.49 -1.46 63.97
N ASN A 160 -18.37 -0.87 64.78
CA ASN A 160 -18.56 -1.28 66.18
C ASN A 160 -19.17 -2.69 66.32
N ASN A 161 -20.14 -3.04 65.47
CA ASN A 161 -20.74 -4.38 65.51
C ASN A 161 -19.78 -5.46 65.01
N ASN A 162 -18.89 -5.12 64.08
CA ASN A 162 -17.90 -6.06 63.57
C ASN A 162 -16.74 -6.27 64.56
N SER A 163 -16.40 -5.29 65.41
CA SER A 163 -15.37 -5.47 66.45
C SER A 163 -15.80 -6.38 67.59
N ASP A 164 -17.10 -6.53 67.86
CA ASP A 164 -17.61 -7.40 68.94
C ASP A 164 -17.67 -8.88 68.55
N THR A 165 -17.48 -9.23 67.27
CA THR A 165 -17.60 -10.61 66.77
C THR A 165 -16.27 -11.35 66.58
N THR A 166 -15.13 -10.76 66.98
CA THR A 166 -13.78 -11.37 66.83
C THR A 166 -13.12 -11.80 68.14
N ASN A 167 -13.82 -11.77 69.27
CA ASN A 167 -13.33 -12.27 70.56
C ASN A 167 -14.29 -13.33 71.14
N ASP A 168 -14.30 -14.53 70.55
CA ASP A 168 -14.64 -15.79 71.22
C ASP A 168 -13.98 -16.98 70.49
#